data_AF-A0A8R7VH99-F1
#
_entry.id   AF-A0A8R7VH99-F1
#
_cell.length_a   1.000
_cell.length_b   1.000
_cell.length_c   1.000
_cell.angle_alpha   90.00
_cell.angle_beta   90.00
_cell.angle_gamma   90.00
#
_symmetry.space_group_name_H-M   'P 1'
#
loop_
_entity.id
_entity.type
_entity.pdbx_description
1 polymer ?
#
loop_
_entity_poly.entity_id
_entity_poly.type
_entity_poly.pdbx_seq_one_letter_code
_entity_poly.pdbx_strand_id
1 'polypeptide(L)'
;MHSESDTSCIILTWHIATWYCERGTLGCGPRPDEGTELKIHLGVATKLSKYCAYLLVSAPKLLPGHEYDTSRVFDAVAGEAKRFLPYGRDKYQALKDYGEEESEATILQSGAKLGKQLAEIEDVTRRWKVLADFWSEMLLYIAPSDNVDEHIEQLTRGG
;
A
#
# COMPACT_ATOMS: atom_id res chain seq x y z
N MET A 1 15.36 -18.43 -0.20
CA MET A 1 13.91 -18.73 -0.22
C MET A 1 13.21 -17.70 0.65
N HIS A 2 12.91 -16.53 0.11
CA HIS A 2 11.91 -15.63 0.70
C HIS A 2 10.57 -16.06 0.11
N SER A 3 9.55 -16.19 0.96
CA SER A 3 8.30 -16.85 0.60
C SER A 3 7.37 -15.89 -0.13
N GLU A 4 6.58 -16.40 -1.05
CA GLU A 4 5.69 -15.63 -1.94
C GLU A 4 4.57 -14.90 -1.19
N SER A 5 4.23 -15.39 0.02
CA SER A 5 3.39 -14.70 0.99
C SER A 5 3.97 -13.35 1.42
N ASP A 6 5.28 -13.16 1.37
CA ASP A 6 5.95 -11.98 1.89
C ASP A 6 5.69 -10.75 1.01
N THR A 7 5.71 -10.89 -0.32
CA THR A 7 5.47 -9.76 -1.25
C THR A 7 4.06 -9.20 -1.12
N SER A 8 3.04 -10.06 -1.03
CA SER A 8 1.65 -9.63 -0.85
C SER A 8 1.45 -8.94 0.50
N CYS A 9 2.04 -9.48 1.57
CA CYS A 9 2.04 -8.85 2.89
C CYS A 9 2.71 -7.47 2.85
N ILE A 10 3.84 -7.32 2.17
CA ILE A 10 4.56 -6.05 2.03
C ILE A 10 3.69 -5.04 1.26
N ILE A 11 3.16 -5.40 0.09
CA ILE A 11 2.31 -4.50 -0.71
C ILE A 11 1.11 -4.00 0.12
N LEU A 12 0.39 -4.89 0.80
CA LEU A 12 -0.77 -4.51 1.59
C LEU A 12 -0.41 -3.66 2.82
N THR A 13 0.66 -4.02 3.54
CA THR A 13 1.16 -3.24 4.68
C THR A 13 1.49 -1.81 4.27
N TRP A 14 2.27 -1.66 3.19
CA TRP A 14 2.66 -0.34 2.69
C TRP A 14 1.50 0.42 2.06
N HIS A 15 0.53 -0.27 1.44
CA HIS A 15 -0.67 0.37 0.90
C HIS A 15 -1.51 1.00 2.01
N ILE A 16 -1.71 0.28 3.11
CA ILE A 16 -2.42 0.77 4.29
C ILE A 16 -1.66 1.95 4.93
N ALA A 17 -0.34 1.85 5.05
CA ALA A 17 0.50 2.94 5.57
C ALA A 17 0.45 4.19 4.68
N THR A 18 0.43 4.02 3.35
CA THR A 18 0.30 5.11 2.39
C THR A 18 -1.06 5.79 2.52
N TRP A 19 -2.14 5.02 2.64
CA TRP A 19 -3.48 5.55 2.87
C TRP A 19 -3.58 6.31 4.20
N TYR A 20 -2.95 5.78 5.25
CA TYR A 20 -2.85 6.46 6.55
C TYR A 20 -2.20 7.84 6.41
N CYS A 21 -1.04 7.92 5.73
CA CYS A 21 -0.34 9.18 5.47
C CYS A 21 -1.16 10.13 4.59
N GLU A 22 -1.84 9.63 3.55
CA GLU A 22 -2.74 10.42 2.68
C GLU A 22 -3.82 11.13 3.50
N ARG A 23 -4.48 10.40 4.41
CA ARG A 23 -5.51 10.94 5.30
C ARG A 23 -4.95 11.98 6.29
N GLY A 24 -3.75 11.73 6.82
CA GLY A 24 -3.06 12.69 7.69
C GLY A 24 -2.69 13.99 6.98
N THR A 25 -2.21 13.92 5.72
CA THR A 25 -1.84 15.09 4.93
C THR A 25 -3.06 15.88 4.45
N LEU A 26 -4.13 15.20 4.02
CA LEU A 26 -5.38 15.87 3.60
C LEU A 26 -6.08 16.61 4.76
N GLY A 27 -5.94 16.13 5.99
CA GLY A 27 -6.47 16.78 7.19
C GLY A 27 -5.76 18.08 7.59
N CYS A 28 -4.47 18.23 7.26
CA CYS A 28 -3.71 19.45 7.52
C CYS A 28 -3.84 20.52 6.42
N GLY A 29 -4.29 20.13 5.22
CA GLY A 29 -4.41 21.00 4.05
C GLY A 29 -3.02 21.39 3.49
N PRO A 30 -2.78 21.24 2.18
CA PRO A 30 -1.52 21.71 1.60
C PRO A 30 -1.39 23.21 1.81
N ARG A 31 -0.32 23.65 2.50
CA ARG A 31 -0.01 25.09 2.54
C ARG A 31 0.23 25.57 1.10
N PRO A 32 -0.20 26.79 0.73
CA PRO A 32 -0.04 27.29 -0.63
C PRO A 32 1.44 27.39 -1.09
N ASP A 33 2.39 27.34 -0.15
CA ASP A 33 3.85 27.31 -0.37
C ASP A 33 4.44 25.88 -0.51
N GLU A 34 3.60 24.84 -0.43
CA GLU A 34 4.06 23.46 -0.61
C GLU A 34 4.51 23.23 -2.05
N GLY A 35 5.84 23.11 -2.18
CA GLY A 35 6.57 23.08 -3.43
C GLY A 35 6.13 21.98 -4.39
N THR A 36 6.37 22.22 -5.68
CA THR A 36 6.12 21.31 -6.80
C THR A 36 6.59 19.87 -6.54
N GLU A 37 7.69 19.71 -5.79
CA GLU A 37 8.28 18.42 -5.42
C GLU A 37 7.34 17.56 -4.56
N LEU A 38 6.67 18.13 -3.55
CA LEU A 38 5.73 17.39 -2.70
C LEU A 38 4.56 16.84 -3.54
N LYS A 39 4.01 17.65 -4.45
CA LYS A 39 2.92 17.22 -5.33
C LYS A 39 3.33 16.06 -6.25
N ILE A 40 4.58 16.08 -6.73
CA ILE A 40 5.14 14.99 -7.53
C ILE A 40 5.22 13.71 -6.69
N HIS A 41 5.88 13.75 -5.53
CA HIS A 41 6.06 12.57 -4.69
C HIS A 41 4.74 12.00 -4.19
N LEU A 42 3.82 12.84 -3.72
CA LEU A 42 2.48 12.42 -3.33
C LEU A 42 1.72 11.79 -4.50
N GLY A 43 1.82 12.39 -5.69
CA GLY A 43 1.20 11.87 -6.90
C GLY A 43 1.75 10.53 -7.35
N VAL A 44 3.06 10.30 -7.21
CA VAL A 44 3.73 9.02 -7.54
C VAL A 44 3.34 7.95 -6.52
N ALA A 45 3.56 8.22 -5.24
CA ALA A 45 3.28 7.27 -4.15
C ALA A 45 1.83 6.79 -4.18
N THR A 46 0.85 7.69 -4.26
CA THR A 46 -0.57 7.32 -4.23
C THR A 46 -1.00 6.52 -5.47
N LYS A 47 -0.50 6.87 -6.66
CA LYS A 47 -0.83 6.14 -7.90
C LYS A 47 -0.20 4.76 -7.92
N LEU A 48 1.09 4.66 -7.63
CA LEU A 48 1.80 3.39 -7.63
C LEU A 48 1.30 2.46 -6.53
N SER A 49 0.98 2.99 -5.35
CA SER A 49 0.36 2.22 -4.28
C SER A 49 -0.97 1.57 -4.71
N LYS A 50 -1.85 2.36 -5.34
CA LYS A 50 -3.14 1.87 -5.85
C LYS A 50 -2.95 0.86 -6.98
N TYR A 51 -1.97 1.10 -7.85
CA TYR A 51 -1.66 0.18 -8.95
C TYR A 51 -1.11 -1.15 -8.44
N CYS A 52 -0.17 -1.18 -7.51
CA CYS A 52 0.36 -2.41 -6.93
C CYS A 52 -0.73 -3.19 -6.16
N ALA A 53 -1.60 -2.50 -5.42
CA ALA A 53 -2.76 -3.13 -4.78
C ALA A 53 -3.76 -3.70 -5.80
N TYR A 54 -3.98 -2.99 -6.92
CA TYR A 54 -4.79 -3.48 -8.03
C TYR A 54 -4.20 -4.75 -8.64
N LEU A 55 -2.88 -4.78 -8.91
CA LEU A 55 -2.20 -5.97 -9.42
C LEU A 55 -2.39 -7.16 -8.49
N LEU A 56 -2.27 -6.96 -7.18
CA LEU A 56 -2.46 -8.02 -6.19
C LEU A 56 -3.86 -8.64 -6.22
N VAL A 57 -4.90 -7.83 -6.44
CA VAL A 57 -6.31 -8.29 -6.41
C VAL A 57 -6.79 -8.79 -7.77
N SER A 58 -6.41 -8.10 -8.84
CA SER A 58 -7.05 -8.24 -10.16
C SER A 58 -6.15 -8.90 -11.19
N ALA A 59 -4.84 -8.86 -10.99
CA ALA A 59 -3.87 -9.47 -11.90
C ALA A 59 -2.71 -10.15 -11.13
N PRO A 60 -3.01 -11.05 -10.17
CA PRO A 60 -1.97 -11.65 -9.32
C PRO A 60 -0.93 -12.46 -10.10
N LYS A 61 -1.29 -12.93 -11.31
CA LYS A 61 -0.39 -13.57 -12.28
C LYS A 61 0.77 -12.68 -12.74
N LEU A 62 0.63 -11.36 -12.61
CA LEU A 62 1.66 -10.40 -12.97
C LEU A 62 2.62 -10.13 -11.80
N LEU A 63 2.34 -10.64 -10.61
CA LEU A 63 3.24 -10.54 -9.47
C LEU A 63 4.21 -11.72 -9.47
N PRO A 64 5.47 -11.52 -9.06
CA PRO A 64 6.40 -12.62 -8.86
C PRO A 64 5.89 -13.56 -7.74
N GLY A 65 5.51 -14.79 -8.09
CA GLY A 65 5.09 -15.86 -7.16
C GLY A 65 3.81 -16.62 -7.57
N HIS A 66 3.50 -17.72 -6.88
CA HIS A 66 2.34 -18.60 -7.19
C HIS A 66 0.95 -18.00 -6.86
N GLU A 67 -0.01 -18.16 -7.79
CA GLU A 67 -1.31 -17.45 -7.85
C GLU A 67 -2.29 -17.61 -6.66
N TYR A 68 -2.16 -18.66 -5.83
CA TYR A 68 -3.23 -19.06 -4.89
C TYR A 68 -3.17 -18.36 -3.52
N ASP A 69 -2.04 -17.79 -3.13
CA ASP A 69 -1.87 -17.19 -1.80
C ASP A 69 -2.29 -15.71 -1.72
N THR A 70 -2.21 -14.96 -2.82
CA THR A 70 -2.44 -13.50 -2.83
C THR A 70 -3.89 -13.11 -2.51
N SER A 71 -4.88 -13.81 -3.11
CA SER A 71 -6.31 -13.57 -2.85
C SER A 71 -6.69 -13.85 -1.40
N ARG A 72 -6.14 -14.91 -0.79
CA ARG A 72 -6.43 -15.28 0.60
C ARG A 72 -5.91 -14.23 1.58
N VAL A 73 -4.71 -13.71 1.32
CA VAL A 73 -4.12 -12.64 2.14
C VAL A 73 -4.97 -11.37 2.04
N PHE A 74 -5.36 -10.96 0.82
CA PHE A 74 -6.23 -9.80 0.64
C PHE A 74 -7.58 -9.96 1.35
N ASP A 75 -8.24 -11.11 1.18
CA ASP A 75 -9.54 -11.38 1.80
C ASP A 75 -9.46 -11.38 3.34
N ALA A 76 -8.35 -11.90 3.90
CA ALA A 76 -8.10 -11.85 5.33
C ALA A 76 -8.01 -10.39 5.81
N VAL A 77 -7.21 -9.56 5.14
CA VAL A 77 -7.07 -8.12 5.47
C VAL A 77 -8.38 -7.36 5.28
N ALA A 78 -9.13 -7.63 4.22
CA ALA A 78 -10.41 -6.99 3.96
C ALA A 78 -11.48 -7.40 4.99
N GLY A 79 -11.51 -8.68 5.37
CA GLY A 79 -12.38 -9.20 6.42
C GLY A 79 -12.05 -8.61 7.79
N GLU A 80 -10.77 -8.47 8.09
CA GLU A 80 -10.27 -7.80 9.28
C GLU A 80 -10.68 -6.32 9.31
N ALA A 81 -10.39 -5.57 8.24
CA ALA A 81 -10.75 -4.17 8.14
C ALA A 81 -12.27 -3.95 8.31
N LYS A 82 -13.11 -4.85 7.78
CA LYS A 82 -14.57 -4.80 7.97
C LYS A 82 -14.99 -5.03 9.43
N ARG A 83 -14.28 -5.89 10.17
CA ARG A 83 -14.56 -6.15 11.59
C ARG A 83 -14.14 -4.97 12.48
N PHE A 84 -12.99 -4.37 12.19
CA PHE A 84 -12.38 -3.33 13.03
C PHE A 84 -12.79 -1.89 12.67
N LEU A 85 -13.23 -1.64 11.43
CA LEU A 85 -13.70 -0.32 10.98
C LEU A 85 -15.24 -0.30 10.97
N PRO A 86 -15.91 -0.02 12.10
CA PRO A 86 -17.37 -0.05 12.17
C PRO A 86 -17.98 1.00 11.25
N TYR A 87 -19.18 0.67 10.75
CA TYR A 87 -20.00 1.59 9.97
C TYR A 87 -20.26 2.89 10.76
N GLY A 88 -19.87 4.02 10.17
CA GLY A 88 -20.18 5.35 10.71
C GLY A 88 -19.10 6.02 11.58
N ARG A 89 -18.00 5.33 11.94
CA ARG A 89 -16.81 5.99 12.52
C ARG A 89 -15.88 6.53 11.44
N ASP A 90 -15.15 7.59 11.77
CA ASP A 90 -14.02 8.03 10.96
C ASP A 90 -12.98 6.90 10.88
N LYS A 91 -12.80 6.36 9.67
CA LYS A 91 -11.94 5.19 9.43
C LYS A 91 -10.49 5.47 9.78
N TYR A 92 -10.05 6.71 9.66
CA TYR A 92 -8.69 7.10 9.97
C TYR A 92 -8.45 7.11 11.48
N GLN A 93 -9.39 7.65 12.27
CA GLN A 93 -9.31 7.58 13.73
C GLN A 93 -9.37 6.14 14.24
N ALA A 94 -10.25 5.30 13.69
CA ALA A 94 -10.30 3.89 14.08
C ALA A 94 -8.99 3.14 13.76
N LEU A 95 -8.35 3.45 12.62
CA LEU A 95 -7.07 2.84 12.25
C LEU A 95 -5.91 3.34 13.12
N LYS A 96 -5.95 4.60 13.56
CA LYS A 96 -4.98 5.18 14.51
C LYS A 96 -4.97 4.44 15.83
N ASP A 97 -6.14 4.29 16.43
CA ASP A 97 -6.30 3.63 17.73
C ASP A 97 -5.84 2.16 17.64
N TYR A 98 -6.13 1.50 16.51
CA TYR A 98 -5.75 0.11 16.26
C TYR A 98 -4.23 -0.13 16.17
N GLY A 99 -3.47 0.88 15.72
CA GLY A 99 -2.01 0.80 15.64
C GLY A 99 -1.30 0.81 17.01
N GLU A 100 -2.02 1.11 18.10
CA GLU A 100 -1.44 1.23 19.44
C GLU A 100 -1.47 -0.08 20.24
N GLU A 101 -2.17 -1.12 19.75
CA GLU A 101 -2.28 -2.40 20.43
C GLU A 101 -0.99 -3.26 20.29
N GLU A 102 -0.56 -3.88 21.39
CA GLU A 102 0.69 -4.67 21.52
C GLU A 102 0.44 -6.19 21.28
N SER A 103 -0.42 -6.51 20.32
CA SER A 103 -0.80 -7.87 19.91
C SER A 103 0.11 -8.42 18.80
N GLU A 104 0.05 -9.74 18.55
CA GLU A 104 0.55 -10.36 17.33
C GLU A 104 0.01 -9.59 16.12
N ALA A 105 0.93 -9.06 15.29
CA ALA A 105 0.60 -8.00 14.35
C ALA A 105 0.03 -8.56 13.05
N THR A 106 -1.25 -8.32 12.83
CA THR A 106 -1.88 -8.52 11.52
C THR A 106 -1.31 -7.56 10.50
N ILE A 107 -1.56 -7.78 9.20
CA ILE A 107 -1.15 -6.86 8.14
C ILE A 107 -1.83 -5.49 8.32
N LEU A 108 -3.10 -5.46 8.76
CA LEU A 108 -3.81 -4.21 9.02
C LEU A 108 -3.14 -3.42 10.15
N GLN A 109 -2.79 -4.09 11.25
CA GLN A 109 -2.10 -3.46 12.37
C GLN A 109 -0.68 -3.03 11.99
N SER A 110 0.04 -3.88 11.24
CA SER A 110 1.39 -3.57 10.74
C SER A 110 1.37 -2.34 9.84
N GLY A 111 0.38 -2.23 8.96
CA GLY A 111 0.19 -1.07 8.10
C GLY A 111 -0.15 0.20 8.88
N ALA A 112 -0.99 0.10 9.91
CA ALA A 112 -1.29 1.22 10.80
C ALA A 112 -0.05 1.70 11.59
N LYS A 113 0.71 0.75 12.15
CA LYS A 113 1.97 1.03 12.87
C LYS A 113 3.00 1.69 11.96
N LEU A 114 3.21 1.15 10.75
CA LEU A 114 4.10 1.75 9.76
C LEU A 114 3.62 3.14 9.33
N GLY A 115 2.32 3.33 9.11
CA GLY A 115 1.75 4.64 8.80
C GLY A 115 2.01 5.67 9.91
N LYS A 116 1.89 5.26 11.18
CA LYS A 116 2.21 6.10 12.34
C LYS A 116 3.70 6.48 12.36
N GLN A 117 4.61 5.52 12.18
CA GLN A 117 6.05 5.76 12.10
C GLN A 117 6.40 6.72 10.95
N LEU A 118 5.80 6.55 9.77
CA LEU A 118 6.01 7.47 8.65
C LEU A 118 5.45 8.87 8.95
N ALA A 119 4.34 8.97 9.67
CA ALA A 119 3.77 10.25 10.08
C ALA A 119 4.63 11.03 11.11
N GLU A 120 5.56 10.37 11.80
CA GLU A 120 6.55 11.01 12.69
C GLU A 120 7.61 11.81 11.90
N ILE A 121 7.79 11.55 10.60
CA ILE A 121 8.66 12.35 9.72
C ILE A 121 8.01 13.72 9.52
N GLU A 122 8.40 14.73 10.29
CA GLU A 122 7.79 16.08 10.27
C GLU A 122 7.83 16.76 8.89
N ASP A 123 8.93 16.56 8.15
CA ASP A 123 9.06 17.03 6.77
C ASP A 123 8.14 16.21 5.85
N VAL A 124 7.02 16.83 5.49
CA VAL A 124 5.98 16.24 4.64
C VAL A 124 6.54 15.89 3.25
N THR A 125 7.39 16.73 2.66
CA THR A 125 8.02 16.45 1.35
C THR A 125 8.91 15.23 1.44
N ARG A 126 9.76 15.14 2.46
CA ARG A 126 10.62 13.97 2.69
C ARG A 126 9.81 12.71 2.97
N ARG A 127 8.74 12.79 3.76
CA ARG A 127 7.84 11.67 4.05
C ARG A 127 7.25 11.10 2.76
N TRP A 128 6.71 11.95 1.90
CA TRP A 128 6.15 11.53 0.62
C TRP A 128 7.20 11.05 -0.37
N LYS A 129 8.42 11.58 -0.30
CA LYS A 129 9.55 11.07 -1.07
C LYS A 129 9.89 9.62 -0.69
N VAL A 130 9.99 9.29 0.59
CA VAL A 130 10.21 7.91 1.07
C VAL A 130 9.16 6.96 0.51
N LEU A 131 7.88 7.36 0.55
CA LEU A 131 6.79 6.57 -0.03
C LEU A 131 6.91 6.43 -1.54
N ALA A 132 7.25 7.52 -2.26
CA ALA A 132 7.40 7.51 -3.71
C ALA A 132 8.56 6.61 -4.16
N ASP A 133 9.69 6.68 -3.47
CA ASP A 133 10.87 5.88 -3.74
C ASP A 133 10.55 4.39 -3.50
N PHE A 134 9.97 4.06 -2.34
CA PHE A 134 9.54 2.70 -2.03
C PHE A 134 8.61 2.12 -3.10
N TRP A 135 7.58 2.86 -3.51
CA TRP A 135 6.64 2.34 -4.51
C TRP A 135 7.24 2.21 -5.91
N SER A 136 8.21 3.07 -6.24
CA SER A 136 8.94 2.96 -7.51
C SER A 136 9.83 1.71 -7.52
N GLU A 137 10.53 1.44 -6.43
CA GLU A 137 11.31 0.21 -6.25
C GLU A 137 10.42 -1.04 -6.24
N MET A 138 9.29 -0.99 -5.54
CA MET A 138 8.32 -2.09 -5.51
C MET A 138 7.77 -2.39 -6.90
N LEU A 139 7.41 -1.36 -7.67
CA LEU A 139 6.96 -1.55 -9.05
C LEU A 139 8.06 -2.19 -9.91
N LEU A 140 9.31 -1.74 -9.78
CA LEU A 140 10.44 -2.31 -10.51
C LEU A 140 10.71 -3.77 -10.10
N TYR A 141 10.53 -4.10 -8.83
CA TYR A 141 10.66 -5.47 -8.33
C TYR A 141 9.55 -6.39 -8.86
N ILE A 142 8.32 -5.88 -8.94
CA ILE A 142 7.17 -6.62 -9.46
C ILE A 142 7.22 -6.77 -10.98
N ALA A 143 7.79 -5.78 -11.68
CA ALA A 143 7.85 -5.77 -13.14
C ALA A 143 8.63 -7.00 -13.64
N PRO A 144 7.99 -7.89 -14.44
CA PRO A 144 8.66 -9.08 -14.92
C PRO A 144 9.64 -8.68 -16.02
N SER A 145 10.94 -8.75 -15.77
CA SER A 145 11.93 -8.66 -16.86
C SER A 145 11.99 -9.95 -17.68
N ASP A 146 11.59 -11.09 -17.09
CA ASP A 146 11.88 -12.42 -17.63
C ASP A 146 10.62 -13.31 -17.86
N ASN A 147 9.40 -12.88 -17.49
CA ASN A 147 8.13 -13.64 -17.67
C ASN A 147 7.26 -13.17 -18.85
N VAL A 148 7.85 -12.40 -19.78
CA VAL A 148 7.20 -11.64 -20.86
C VAL A 148 6.04 -12.39 -21.56
N ASP A 149 6.14 -13.71 -21.72
CA ASP A 149 5.11 -14.55 -22.35
C ASP A 149 3.74 -14.49 -21.65
N GLU A 150 3.68 -14.48 -20.32
CA GLU A 150 2.41 -14.43 -19.57
C GLU A 150 1.80 -13.00 -19.56
N HIS A 151 2.66 -11.98 -19.56
CA HIS A 151 2.28 -10.57 -19.72
C HIS A 151 1.67 -10.30 -21.11
N ILE A 152 2.22 -10.92 -22.17
CA ILE A 152 1.71 -10.84 -23.54
C ILE A 152 0.38 -11.57 -23.69
N GLU A 153 0.20 -12.73 -23.04
CA GLU A 153 -1.04 -13.51 -23.14
C GLU A 153 -2.25 -12.78 -22.50
N GLN A 154 -2.02 -12.01 -21.43
CA GLN A 154 -3.07 -11.20 -20.80
C GLN A 154 -3.45 -9.98 -21.65
N LEU A 155 -2.48 -9.31 -22.29
CA LEU A 155 -2.76 -8.18 -23.21
C LEU A 155 -3.55 -8.61 -24.46
N THR A 156 -3.38 -9.86 -24.90
CA THR A 156 -4.14 -10.42 -26.04
C THR A 156 -5.55 -10.85 -25.69
N ARG A 157 -5.91 -10.99 -24.41
CA ARG A 157 -7.25 -11.37 -23.94
C ARG A 157 -8.12 -10.20 -23.50
N GLY A 158 -7.58 -8.97 -23.53
CA GLY A 158 -8.27 -7.73 -23.16
C GLY A 158 -8.22 -7.51 -21.65
N GLY A 159 -7.65 -6.37 -21.25
CA GLY A 159 -7.45 -5.98 -19.85
C GLY A 159 -8.72 -5.62 -19.10
#